data_AF-A0A068SYE8-F1
#
_entry.id   AF-A0A068SYE8-F1
#
_cell.length_a   1.000
_cell.length_b   1.000
_cell.length_c   1.000
_cell.angle_alpha   90.00
_cell.angle_beta   90.00
_cell.angle_gamma   90.00
#
_symmetry.space_group_name_H-M   'P 1'
#
loop_
_entity.id
_entity.type
_entity.pdbx_description
1 polymer ?
#
loop_
_entity_poly.entity_id
_entity_poly.type
_entity_poly.pdbx_seq_one_letter_code
_entity_poly.pdbx_strand_id
1 'polypeptide(L)'
;MTSADMEALQAVPMDYYYLWHLTALGVIDADYGSPPIVPPSENETAASPVPDPEIAGSVWDTIAAAGPIHPARVALIDVGIAPDHPNLATRLDREASIDLTTHRYGSRVAEILEATTSFDREEKQAFFAGLDITALGNLGLSNDDREYLDDIVAEYAASQGVVRRLFQPESLFASHGTCCAGLIVGEPAVVTQDEAPPALPEGIFYGDGGTPCPSANRNVLPYFGVDPFSRVISIRTSFEDDVLQFIAAFLYAYHQRVDVIVMPRGLPDPKRSRVIPKNELKADLERWKNQVAADLFARISLAEHGSAELEPKAAQKGSNPDRAWHILKQLIVAISHHIPIVCAAGNSGESQLIYPASLAADDNGIIAVGAVTVEGYRSGYSNYGEGLTVVSPSDDGEVFNRHQLRIDRLSPFAAQHDYQAFGLREYPYSHFSLLTTDLAGAFGYNRGADPWSSIVPFGANPGIGGGYYTTFGGTSGASAQVGGICALMQRAHKSQNGGDARLSGPAVKSILQATSRLDATVAPGIRALTPDCMNADGEDTLEMSYFFGFGLPDVPAAIAAVLTP
;
A
#
# COMPACT_ATOMS: atom_id res chain seq x y z
N MET A 1 27.02 -22.00 26.83
CA MET A 1 27.34 -21.31 25.56
C MET A 1 28.51 -21.99 24.92
N THR A 2 28.23 -22.73 23.86
CA THR A 2 29.24 -23.32 22.98
C THR A 2 29.82 -22.24 22.08
N SER A 3 30.96 -22.51 21.43
CA SER A 3 31.59 -21.59 20.46
C SER A 3 30.63 -21.19 19.32
N ALA A 4 29.71 -22.07 18.94
CA ALA A 4 28.69 -21.82 17.92
C ALA A 4 27.61 -20.82 18.41
N ASP A 5 27.26 -20.85 19.70
CA ASP A 5 26.32 -19.89 20.30
C ASP A 5 26.90 -18.47 20.36
N MET A 6 28.24 -18.34 20.38
CA MET A 6 28.92 -17.05 20.36
C MET A 6 29.11 -16.47 18.95
N GLU A 7 29.22 -17.30 17.91
CA GLU A 7 29.27 -16.82 16.51
C GLU A 7 27.92 -16.25 16.05
N ALA A 8 26.79 -16.80 16.54
CA ALA A 8 25.45 -16.30 16.22
C ALA A 8 25.14 -14.89 16.80
N LEU A 9 25.86 -14.47 17.84
CA LEU A 9 25.68 -13.17 18.50
C LEU A 9 26.39 -12.00 17.78
N GLN A 10 27.04 -12.26 16.64
CA GLN A 10 27.84 -11.27 15.88
C GLN A 10 27.49 -11.20 14.39
N ALA A 11 26.34 -11.71 13.96
CA ALA A 11 25.94 -11.56 12.56
C ALA A 11 25.66 -10.07 12.27
N VAL A 12 26.50 -9.44 11.44
CA VAL A 12 26.27 -8.10 10.91
C VAL A 12 25.07 -8.16 9.96
N PRO A 13 24.17 -7.17 9.94
CA PRO A 13 23.10 -7.10 8.94
C PRO A 13 23.67 -7.27 7.53
N MET A 14 23.00 -8.06 6.70
CA MET A 14 23.41 -8.31 5.32
C MET A 14 23.26 -7.04 4.50
N ASP A 15 24.33 -6.61 3.83
CA ASP A 15 24.25 -5.54 2.83
C ASP A 15 23.46 -6.05 1.60
N TYR A 16 22.54 -5.23 1.08
CA TYR A 16 21.70 -5.60 -0.06
C TYR A 16 21.42 -4.43 -1.00
N TYR A 17 21.07 -4.78 -2.24
CA TYR A 17 20.62 -3.82 -3.24
C TYR A 17 19.29 -3.19 -2.80
N TYR A 18 19.27 -1.89 -2.49
CA TYR A 18 18.11 -1.25 -1.87
C TYR A 18 16.82 -1.25 -2.72
N LEU A 19 16.92 -1.47 -4.04
CA LEU A 19 15.76 -1.69 -4.94
C LEU A 19 15.51 -3.18 -5.23
N TRP A 20 15.90 -4.08 -4.32
CA TRP A 20 15.69 -5.53 -4.44
C TRP A 20 14.23 -5.92 -4.74
N HIS A 21 13.26 -5.13 -4.27
CA HIS A 21 11.86 -5.38 -4.53
C HIS A 21 11.50 -5.19 -6.02
N LEU A 22 12.17 -4.28 -6.72
CA LEU A 22 12.02 -4.11 -8.17
C LEU A 22 12.65 -5.27 -8.95
N THR A 23 13.76 -5.83 -8.46
CA THR A 23 14.41 -6.99 -9.07
C THR A 23 13.62 -8.28 -8.80
N ALA A 24 13.07 -8.44 -7.59
CA ALA A 24 12.17 -9.54 -7.22
C ALA A 24 10.92 -9.60 -8.13
N LEU A 25 10.40 -8.44 -8.52
CA LEU A 25 9.25 -8.34 -9.43
C LEU A 25 9.63 -8.40 -10.92
N GLY A 26 10.92 -8.38 -11.25
CA GLY A 26 11.42 -8.32 -12.63
C GLY A 26 11.18 -6.97 -13.32
N VAL A 27 10.89 -5.90 -12.56
CA VAL A 27 10.81 -4.53 -13.10
C VAL A 27 12.19 -4.09 -13.60
N ILE A 28 13.22 -4.42 -12.82
CA ILE A 28 14.64 -4.29 -13.18
C ILE A 28 15.20 -5.70 -13.35
N ASP A 29 15.81 -5.95 -14.50
CA ASP A 29 16.51 -7.21 -14.76
C ASP A 29 17.89 -7.17 -14.10
N ALA A 30 18.12 -8.08 -13.16
CA ALA A 30 19.28 -8.09 -12.29
C ALA A 30 19.82 -9.52 -12.12
N ASP A 31 21.10 -9.71 -12.40
CA ASP A 31 21.81 -10.97 -12.17
C ASP A 31 22.50 -10.96 -10.79
N TYR A 32 22.05 -11.86 -9.92
CA TYR A 32 22.61 -12.10 -8.58
C TYR A 32 23.57 -13.30 -8.55
N GLY A 33 23.92 -13.85 -9.71
CA GLY A 33 24.74 -15.05 -9.87
C GLY A 33 23.95 -16.35 -9.81
N SER A 34 24.64 -17.46 -10.04
CA SER A 34 24.00 -18.79 -10.03
C SER A 34 23.58 -19.20 -8.61
N PRO A 35 22.32 -19.59 -8.39
CA PRO A 35 21.89 -20.12 -7.10
C PRO A 35 22.59 -21.45 -6.78
N PRO A 36 22.71 -21.83 -5.50
CA PRO A 36 23.26 -23.12 -5.12
C PRO A 36 22.38 -24.27 -5.65
N ILE A 37 23.01 -25.41 -5.96
CA ILE A 37 22.33 -26.60 -6.53
C ILE A 37 21.25 -27.13 -5.58
N VAL A 38 21.47 -27.01 -4.27
CA VAL A 38 20.53 -27.43 -3.23
C VAL A 38 20.04 -26.17 -2.51
N PRO A 39 18.72 -25.92 -2.47
CA PRO A 39 18.16 -24.81 -1.70
C PRO A 39 18.51 -24.94 -0.21
N PRO A 40 18.65 -23.81 0.50
CA PRO A 40 18.88 -23.82 1.94
C PRO A 40 17.70 -24.47 2.66
N SER A 41 18.00 -25.10 3.79
CA SER A 41 16.96 -25.70 4.63
C SER A 41 16.01 -24.63 5.18
N GLU A 42 14.86 -25.04 5.72
CA GLU A 42 13.80 -24.09 6.10
C GLU A 42 14.21 -23.08 7.17
N ASN A 43 15.13 -23.47 8.06
CA ASN A 43 15.64 -22.68 9.16
C ASN A 43 16.94 -21.91 8.83
N GLU A 44 17.44 -22.03 7.60
CA GLU A 44 18.60 -21.27 7.10
C GLU A 44 18.12 -20.08 6.26
N THR A 45 18.91 -19.01 6.16
CA THR A 45 18.57 -17.90 5.26
C THR A 45 18.69 -18.32 3.80
N ALA A 46 17.76 -17.85 2.98
CA ALA A 46 17.77 -17.93 1.53
C ALA A 46 18.15 -16.61 0.86
N ALA A 47 18.42 -15.55 1.62
CA ALA A 47 18.88 -14.29 1.08
C ALA A 47 20.33 -14.42 0.58
N SER A 48 20.58 -14.06 -0.67
CA SER A 48 21.94 -13.94 -1.19
C SER A 48 22.57 -12.59 -0.79
N PRO A 49 23.80 -12.57 -0.23
CA PRO A 49 24.48 -11.34 0.20
C PRO A 49 25.17 -10.62 -0.97
N VAL A 50 24.45 -10.41 -2.07
CA VAL A 50 24.96 -9.74 -3.27
C VAL A 50 24.36 -8.33 -3.35
N PRO A 51 25.05 -7.31 -2.82
CA PRO A 51 24.52 -5.94 -2.78
C PRO A 51 24.58 -5.23 -4.14
N ASP A 52 25.44 -5.69 -5.04
CA ASP A 52 25.71 -5.07 -6.34
C ASP A 52 25.44 -6.05 -7.49
N PRO A 53 24.17 -6.35 -7.82
CA PRO A 53 23.84 -7.20 -8.96
C PRO A 53 24.19 -6.52 -10.30
N GLU A 54 24.42 -7.31 -11.34
CA GLU A 54 24.58 -6.78 -12.69
C GLU A 54 23.20 -6.43 -13.28
N ILE A 55 22.98 -5.15 -13.59
CA ILE A 55 21.71 -4.68 -14.16
C ILE A 55 21.77 -4.75 -15.68
N ALA A 56 20.92 -5.59 -16.28
CA ALA A 56 20.90 -5.84 -17.72
C ALA A 56 19.85 -5.01 -18.48
N GLY A 57 18.79 -4.55 -17.80
CA GLY A 57 17.74 -3.75 -18.42
C GLY A 57 16.53 -3.51 -17.52
N SER A 58 15.46 -2.98 -18.10
CA SER A 58 14.21 -2.72 -17.39
C SER A 58 12.97 -2.93 -18.26
N VAL A 59 11.82 -3.18 -17.63
CA VAL A 59 10.53 -3.19 -18.32
C VAL A 59 10.14 -1.80 -18.84
N TRP A 60 10.70 -0.74 -18.27
CA TRP A 60 10.45 0.62 -18.73
C TRP A 60 10.97 0.84 -20.15
N ASP A 61 12.14 0.31 -20.47
CA ASP A 61 12.74 0.38 -21.81
C ASP A 61 11.92 -0.42 -22.82
N THR A 62 11.36 -1.56 -22.39
CA THR A 62 10.44 -2.37 -23.21
C THR A 62 9.18 -1.58 -23.58
N ILE A 63 8.58 -0.87 -22.62
CA ILE A 63 7.41 -0.04 -22.86
C ILE A 63 7.76 1.16 -23.76
N ALA A 64 8.88 1.83 -23.50
CA ALA A 64 9.32 2.97 -24.31
C ALA A 64 9.60 2.58 -25.77
N ALA A 65 10.08 1.36 -26.02
CA ALA A 65 10.28 0.82 -27.36
C ALA A 65 8.97 0.47 -28.10
N ALA A 66 7.86 0.26 -27.37
CA ALA A 66 6.58 -0.16 -27.96
C ALA A 66 5.79 0.99 -28.59
N GLY A 67 6.03 2.25 -28.18
CA GLY A 67 5.32 3.40 -28.72
C GLY A 67 5.51 4.66 -27.86
N PRO A 68 4.76 5.74 -28.15
CA PRO A 68 4.80 6.96 -27.35
C PRO A 68 4.49 6.70 -25.88
N ILE A 69 5.21 7.39 -24.98
CA ILE A 69 4.99 7.24 -23.55
C ILE A 69 3.73 8.01 -23.15
N HIS A 70 2.75 7.27 -22.64
CA HIS A 70 1.49 7.82 -22.14
C HIS A 70 1.34 7.47 -20.65
N PRO A 71 1.45 8.43 -19.71
CA PRO A 71 1.40 8.12 -18.29
C PRO A 71 0.05 7.52 -17.88
N ALA A 72 0.09 6.52 -17.00
CA ALA A 72 -1.10 6.13 -16.25
C ALA A 72 -1.36 7.12 -15.10
N ARG A 73 -2.61 7.21 -14.65
CA ARG A 73 -3.04 8.01 -13.51
C ARG A 73 -3.50 7.07 -12.40
N VAL A 74 -2.83 7.12 -11.25
CA VAL A 74 -3.14 6.30 -10.07
C VAL A 74 -3.85 7.17 -9.03
N ALA A 75 -5.01 6.75 -8.53
CA ALA A 75 -5.58 7.32 -7.32
C ALA A 75 -5.04 6.59 -6.09
N LEU A 76 -4.40 7.32 -5.19
CA LEU A 76 -4.04 6.81 -3.87
C LEU A 76 -5.05 7.32 -2.84
N ILE A 77 -5.89 6.42 -2.32
CA ILE A 77 -6.83 6.72 -1.24
C ILE A 77 -6.15 6.39 0.09
N ASP A 78 -5.57 7.41 0.72
CA ASP A 78 -4.76 7.26 1.95
C ASP A 78 -4.80 8.55 2.80
N VAL A 79 -3.82 8.80 3.67
CA VAL A 79 -3.76 9.98 4.55
C VAL A 79 -3.17 11.22 3.89
N GLY A 80 -2.89 11.16 2.59
CA GLY A 80 -2.29 12.24 1.79
C GLY A 80 -0.93 11.85 1.22
N ILE A 81 -0.34 12.73 0.42
CA ILE A 81 1.02 12.59 -0.12
C ILE A 81 1.75 13.92 0.08
N ALA A 82 3.01 13.89 0.53
CA ALA A 82 3.84 15.10 0.60
C ALA A 82 4.11 15.65 -0.81
N PRO A 83 3.57 16.83 -1.15
CA PRO A 83 3.62 17.32 -2.52
C PRO A 83 5.00 17.85 -2.92
N ASP A 84 5.82 18.24 -1.95
CA ASP A 84 7.15 18.83 -2.17
C ASP A 84 8.29 17.81 -2.05
N HIS A 85 7.98 16.51 -1.94
CA HIS A 85 9.00 15.48 -1.89
C HIS A 85 9.76 15.41 -3.24
N PRO A 86 11.11 15.41 -3.26
CA PRO A 86 11.89 15.52 -4.50
C PRO A 86 11.62 14.41 -5.52
N ASN A 87 11.34 13.18 -5.05
CA ASN A 87 10.99 12.04 -5.91
C ASN A 87 9.48 11.96 -6.27
N LEU A 88 8.65 12.93 -5.85
CA LEU A 88 7.20 12.92 -6.12
C LEU A 88 6.67 14.23 -6.70
N ALA A 89 7.45 15.32 -6.60
CA ALA A 89 6.99 16.67 -6.91
C ALA A 89 6.44 16.82 -8.33
N THR A 90 7.00 16.13 -9.33
CA THR A 90 6.46 16.17 -10.71
C THR A 90 5.47 15.05 -11.02
N ARG A 91 5.37 14.06 -10.13
CA ARG A 91 4.51 12.87 -10.26
C ARG A 91 3.13 13.09 -9.65
N LEU A 92 3.05 13.89 -8.58
CA LEU A 92 1.80 14.25 -7.93
C LEU A 92 1.04 15.30 -8.76
N ASP A 93 -0.12 14.92 -9.26
CA ASP A 93 -1.08 15.84 -9.88
C ASP A 93 -1.82 16.60 -8.78
N ARG A 94 -1.22 17.73 -8.37
CA ARG A 94 -1.73 18.60 -7.30
C ARG A 94 -3.12 19.17 -7.62
N GLU A 95 -3.40 19.40 -8.90
CA GLU A 95 -4.68 19.96 -9.33
C GLU A 95 -5.82 18.94 -9.23
N ALA A 96 -5.54 17.67 -9.49
CA ALA A 96 -6.51 16.59 -9.33
C ALA A 96 -6.47 15.92 -7.93
N SER A 97 -5.65 16.42 -7.00
CA SER A 97 -5.60 15.92 -5.62
C SER A 97 -6.65 16.62 -4.74
N ILE A 98 -7.20 15.90 -3.77
CA ILE A 98 -8.31 16.37 -2.93
C ILE A 98 -8.17 15.89 -1.48
N ASP A 99 -8.51 16.76 -0.54
CA ASP A 99 -8.61 16.46 0.89
C ASP A 99 -10.07 16.38 1.34
N LEU A 100 -10.54 15.14 1.55
CA LEU A 100 -11.86 14.81 2.08
C LEU A 100 -11.86 14.66 3.61
N THR A 101 -10.70 14.76 4.26
CA THR A 101 -10.58 14.74 5.73
C THR A 101 -11.06 16.05 6.32
N THR A 102 -10.60 17.17 5.76
CA THR A 102 -10.86 18.49 6.36
C THR A 102 -12.07 19.21 5.77
N HIS A 103 -12.71 18.65 4.74
CA HIS A 103 -13.91 19.21 4.13
C HIS A 103 -14.74 18.14 3.41
N ARG A 104 -16.04 18.05 3.73
CA ARG A 104 -16.98 17.03 3.20
C ARG A 104 -17.05 16.97 1.67
N TYR A 105 -16.98 18.11 1.00
CA TYR A 105 -17.01 18.24 -0.47
C TYR A 105 -15.61 18.39 -1.08
N GLY A 106 -14.59 18.12 -0.29
CA GLY A 106 -13.19 18.28 -0.67
C GLY A 106 -12.62 19.66 -0.37
N SER A 107 -11.34 19.66 -0.09
CA SER A 107 -10.52 20.87 -0.07
C SER A 107 -9.21 20.65 -0.81
N ARG A 108 -8.55 21.74 -1.19
CA ARG A 108 -7.25 21.72 -1.85
C ARG A 108 -6.39 22.88 -1.37
N VAL A 109 -5.10 22.64 -1.24
CA VAL A 109 -4.14 23.70 -0.91
C VAL A 109 -3.58 24.28 -2.21
N ALA A 110 -3.67 25.60 -2.35
CA ALA A 110 -3.04 26.36 -3.42
C ALA A 110 -1.80 27.09 -2.90
N GLU A 111 -0.97 27.58 -3.82
CA GLU A 111 0.24 28.33 -3.51
C GLU A 111 -0.08 29.58 -2.65
N ILE A 112 0.72 29.75 -1.59
CA ILE A 112 0.69 30.92 -0.71
C ILE A 112 1.35 32.08 -1.47
N LEU A 113 0.61 33.16 -1.70
CA LEU A 113 1.13 34.36 -2.36
C LEU A 113 1.72 35.31 -1.32
N GLU A 114 2.62 36.22 -1.71
CA GLU A 114 3.23 37.19 -0.77
C GLU A 114 2.20 38.05 -0.01
N ALA A 115 1.04 38.31 -0.64
CA ALA A 115 -0.05 39.07 -0.04
C ALA A 115 -0.99 38.21 0.84
N THR A 116 -0.77 36.89 0.93
CA THR A 116 -1.67 35.99 1.62
C THR A 116 -1.60 36.17 3.13
N THR A 117 -2.77 36.29 3.77
CA THR A 117 -2.90 36.38 5.23
C THR A 117 -3.73 35.23 5.79
N SER A 118 -3.61 34.96 7.09
CA SER A 118 -4.46 33.98 7.77
C SER A 118 -5.96 34.32 7.79
N PHE A 119 -6.34 35.51 7.30
CA PHE A 119 -7.72 35.97 7.20
C PHE A 119 -8.28 35.91 5.77
N ASP A 120 -7.49 35.44 4.81
CA ASP A 120 -7.94 35.29 3.45
C ASP A 120 -9.11 34.30 3.37
N ARG A 121 -10.14 34.67 2.62
CA ARG A 121 -11.32 33.83 2.48
C ARG A 121 -10.98 32.64 1.60
N GLU A 122 -11.48 31.48 2.01
CA GLU A 122 -11.43 30.27 1.19
C GLU A 122 -12.16 30.51 -0.14
N GLU A 123 -11.54 30.08 -1.24
CA GLU A 123 -12.13 30.15 -2.58
C GLU A 123 -13.02 28.92 -2.78
N LYS A 124 -14.23 29.08 -3.31
CA LYS A 124 -15.12 27.94 -3.55
C LYS A 124 -14.77 27.23 -4.85
N GLN A 125 -14.75 25.90 -4.83
CA GLN A 125 -14.48 25.09 -6.02
C GLN A 125 -15.41 23.89 -6.11
N ALA A 126 -15.99 23.65 -7.30
CA ALA A 126 -16.83 22.48 -7.56
C ALA A 126 -15.98 21.29 -8.03
N PHE A 127 -15.42 20.51 -7.09
CA PHE A 127 -14.53 19.39 -7.39
C PHE A 127 -15.21 18.20 -8.09
N PHE A 128 -16.53 18.06 -7.93
CA PHE A 128 -17.33 16.98 -8.48
C PHE A 128 -18.25 17.45 -9.62
N ALA A 129 -17.96 18.62 -10.21
CA ALA A 129 -18.79 19.18 -11.26
C ALA A 129 -18.90 18.22 -12.45
N GLY A 130 -20.13 17.79 -12.77
CA GLY A 130 -20.38 16.81 -13.84
C GLY A 130 -20.11 15.36 -13.44
N LEU A 131 -20.08 15.04 -12.14
CA LEU A 131 -20.09 13.66 -11.66
C LEU A 131 -21.31 12.91 -12.23
N ASP A 132 -21.05 11.80 -12.91
CA ASP A 132 -22.04 10.90 -13.49
C ASP A 132 -21.61 9.45 -13.29
N ILE A 133 -22.50 8.64 -12.71
CA ILE A 133 -22.28 7.21 -12.44
C ILE A 133 -23.12 6.30 -13.35
N THR A 134 -23.80 6.85 -14.36
CA THR A 134 -24.68 6.09 -15.25
C THR A 134 -23.96 4.91 -15.91
N ALA A 135 -22.69 5.09 -16.27
CA ALA A 135 -21.86 4.05 -16.89
C ALA A 135 -21.51 2.88 -15.96
N LEU A 136 -21.70 3.00 -14.64
CA LEU A 136 -21.57 1.87 -13.69
C LEU A 136 -22.77 0.89 -13.77
N GLY A 137 -23.84 1.25 -14.48
CA GLY A 137 -24.97 0.37 -14.71
C GLY A 137 -25.72 -0.02 -13.44
N ASN A 138 -26.08 -1.30 -13.33
CA ASN A 138 -26.79 -1.85 -12.17
C ASN A 138 -25.80 -2.30 -11.09
N LEU A 139 -25.83 -1.64 -9.92
CA LEU A 139 -24.95 -1.94 -8.78
C LEU A 139 -25.49 -3.06 -7.87
N GLY A 140 -26.62 -3.70 -8.22
CA GLY A 140 -27.24 -4.71 -7.36
C GLY A 140 -27.83 -4.11 -6.07
N LEU A 141 -28.13 -2.82 -6.07
CA LEU A 141 -28.79 -2.11 -4.98
C LEU A 141 -30.31 -2.28 -5.05
N SER A 142 -30.97 -2.20 -3.89
CA SER A 142 -32.43 -2.03 -3.84
C SER A 142 -32.82 -0.69 -4.50
N ASN A 143 -34.08 -0.53 -4.92
CA ASN A 143 -34.55 0.74 -5.49
C ASN A 143 -34.31 1.90 -4.53
N ASP A 144 -34.63 1.71 -3.24
CA ASP A 144 -34.43 2.73 -2.21
C ASP A 144 -32.94 3.07 -2.05
N ASP A 145 -32.06 2.07 -1.96
CA ASP A 145 -30.61 2.30 -1.83
C ASP A 145 -30.00 2.94 -3.08
N ARG A 146 -30.55 2.62 -4.25
CA ARG A 146 -30.16 3.27 -5.50
C ARG A 146 -30.56 4.74 -5.51
N GLU A 147 -31.79 5.06 -5.13
CA GLU A 147 -32.27 6.44 -5.00
C GLU A 147 -31.40 7.23 -4.01
N TYR A 148 -31.05 6.63 -2.87
CA TYR A 148 -30.16 7.26 -1.90
C TYR A 148 -28.74 7.50 -2.43
N LEU A 149 -28.19 6.58 -3.23
CA LEU A 149 -26.91 6.81 -3.91
C LEU A 149 -27.02 7.92 -4.96
N ASP A 150 -28.11 7.94 -5.74
CA ASP A 150 -28.34 8.96 -6.76
C ASP A 150 -28.48 10.36 -6.12
N ASP A 151 -29.12 10.46 -4.93
CA ASP A 151 -29.18 11.68 -4.12
C ASP A 151 -27.78 12.14 -3.67
N ILE A 152 -26.94 11.22 -3.18
CA ILE A 152 -25.55 11.53 -2.81
C ILE A 152 -24.78 12.04 -4.04
N VAL A 153 -24.92 11.37 -5.18
CA VAL A 153 -24.24 11.77 -6.42
C VAL A 153 -24.69 13.16 -6.86
N ALA A 154 -25.99 13.44 -6.82
CA ALA A 154 -26.55 14.75 -7.15
C ALA A 154 -26.08 15.84 -6.18
N GLU A 155 -26.00 15.53 -4.88
CA GLU A 155 -25.46 16.42 -3.85
C GLU A 155 -24.00 16.78 -4.15
N TYR A 156 -23.14 15.77 -4.38
CA TYR A 156 -21.74 16.00 -4.70
C TYR A 156 -21.58 16.78 -6.01
N ALA A 157 -22.33 16.44 -7.05
CA ALA A 157 -22.27 17.13 -8.35
C ALA A 157 -22.63 18.62 -8.26
N ALA A 158 -23.55 18.99 -7.35
CA ALA A 158 -23.95 20.37 -7.09
C ALA A 158 -23.09 21.07 -6.00
N SER A 159 -22.23 20.33 -5.31
CA SER A 159 -21.49 20.81 -4.15
C SER A 159 -20.35 21.76 -4.51
N GLN A 160 -19.91 22.53 -3.50
CA GLN A 160 -18.68 23.32 -3.57
C GLN A 160 -17.79 22.97 -2.38
N GLY A 161 -16.60 22.48 -2.69
CA GLY A 161 -15.48 22.42 -1.78
C GLY A 161 -14.76 23.76 -1.67
N VAL A 162 -13.55 23.71 -1.10
CA VAL A 162 -12.77 24.92 -0.80
C VAL A 162 -11.32 24.82 -1.24
N VAL A 163 -10.75 25.92 -1.70
CA VAL A 163 -9.32 26.09 -1.95
C VAL A 163 -8.75 27.03 -0.90
N ARG A 164 -7.66 26.60 -0.28
CA ARG A 164 -7.00 27.30 0.84
C ARG A 164 -5.59 27.67 0.43
N ARG A 165 -5.16 28.89 0.73
CA ARG A 165 -3.76 29.33 0.57
C ARG A 165 -3.08 29.28 1.93
N LEU A 166 -2.94 28.06 2.46
CA LEU A 166 -2.34 27.81 3.77
C LEU A 166 -1.16 26.86 3.60
N PHE A 167 -0.39 26.70 4.68
CA PHE A 167 0.67 25.69 4.72
C PHE A 167 0.09 24.30 4.44
N GLN A 168 0.84 23.47 3.71
CA GLN A 168 0.42 22.13 3.31
C GLN A 168 0.44 21.17 4.50
N PRO A 169 -0.71 20.73 5.04
CA PRO A 169 -0.75 19.83 6.19
C PRO A 169 -0.19 18.44 5.87
N GLU A 170 -0.17 18.03 4.60
CA GLU A 170 0.37 16.74 4.17
C GLU A 170 1.85 16.58 4.55
N SER A 171 2.63 17.66 4.55
CA SER A 171 4.04 17.65 4.96
C SER A 171 4.26 17.30 6.44
N LEU A 172 3.20 17.15 7.23
CA LEU A 172 3.25 16.83 8.67
C LEU A 172 2.59 15.49 9.04
N PHE A 173 1.72 14.94 8.18
CA PHE A 173 0.90 13.77 8.55
C PHE A 173 0.74 12.73 7.43
N ALA A 174 1.32 12.96 6.26
CA ALA A 174 1.17 12.10 5.09
C ALA A 174 2.27 11.04 4.93
N SER A 175 2.97 10.61 6.00
CA SER A 175 4.11 9.69 5.87
C SER A 175 3.74 8.37 5.21
N HIS A 176 2.63 7.73 5.63
CA HIS A 176 2.16 6.47 5.05
C HIS A 176 1.84 6.58 3.55
N GLY A 177 1.04 7.57 3.15
CA GLY A 177 0.70 7.76 1.74
C GLY A 177 1.88 8.24 0.90
N THR A 178 2.83 8.99 1.48
CA THR A 178 4.10 9.34 0.84
C THR A 178 4.94 8.10 0.56
N CYS A 179 5.10 7.20 1.54
CA CYS A 179 5.77 5.91 1.37
C CYS A 179 5.14 5.06 0.26
N CYS A 180 3.81 4.98 0.23
CA CYS A 180 3.10 4.23 -0.80
C CYS A 180 3.27 4.88 -2.19
N ALA A 181 3.18 6.21 -2.28
CA ALA A 181 3.38 6.94 -3.53
C ALA A 181 4.80 6.74 -4.08
N GLY A 182 5.81 6.73 -3.22
CA GLY A 182 7.20 6.42 -3.58
C GLY A 182 7.34 5.05 -4.22
N LEU A 183 6.71 4.02 -3.66
CA LEU A 183 6.75 2.66 -4.23
C LEU A 183 6.01 2.56 -5.57
N ILE A 184 4.95 3.36 -5.79
CA ILE A 184 4.18 3.35 -7.04
C ILE A 184 4.90 4.14 -8.14
N VAL A 185 5.14 5.44 -7.92
CA VAL A 185 5.55 6.39 -8.97
C VAL A 185 6.81 7.18 -8.64
N GLY A 186 7.54 6.84 -7.57
CA GLY A 186 8.70 7.62 -7.16
C GLY A 186 9.72 7.76 -8.29
N GLU A 187 9.96 9.00 -8.72
CA GLU A 187 10.87 9.28 -9.82
C GLU A 187 12.31 9.44 -9.34
N PRO A 188 13.31 9.08 -10.15
CA PRO A 188 14.69 9.42 -9.81
C PRO A 188 14.85 10.93 -9.82
N ALA A 189 15.49 11.48 -8.80
CA ALA A 189 15.83 12.90 -8.80
C ALA A 189 17.06 13.13 -9.68
N VAL A 190 16.81 13.30 -10.97
CA VAL A 190 17.81 13.59 -11.99
C VAL A 190 17.66 15.01 -12.51
N VAL A 191 18.78 15.62 -12.88
CA VAL A 191 18.84 16.95 -13.51
C VAL A 191 19.56 16.84 -14.85
N THR A 192 19.32 17.82 -15.74
CA THR A 192 20.15 18.03 -16.92
C THR A 192 21.32 18.95 -16.57
N GLN A 193 22.50 18.79 -17.20
CA GLN A 193 23.70 19.59 -16.89
C GLN A 193 23.52 21.12 -17.01
N ASP A 194 22.54 21.56 -17.80
CA ASP A 194 22.15 22.96 -17.87
C ASP A 194 21.00 23.22 -16.87
N GLU A 195 21.13 24.26 -16.03
CA GLU A 195 20.21 24.70 -14.96
C GLU A 195 18.80 25.14 -15.44
N ALA A 196 18.19 24.39 -16.36
CA ALA A 196 16.79 24.51 -16.74
C ALA A 196 15.89 23.93 -15.62
N PRO A 197 14.61 24.34 -15.53
CA PRO A 197 13.67 23.72 -14.59
C PRO A 197 13.65 22.20 -14.80
N PRO A 198 13.43 21.41 -13.73
CA PRO A 198 13.52 19.95 -13.81
C PRO A 198 12.59 19.45 -14.92
N ALA A 199 13.18 18.90 -15.97
CA ALA A 199 12.44 18.23 -17.03
C ALA A 199 11.80 16.95 -16.47
N LEU A 200 10.65 16.54 -17.02
CA LEU A 200 10.02 15.30 -16.62
C LEU A 200 10.95 14.11 -16.97
N PRO A 201 10.97 13.00 -16.18
CA PRO A 201 11.85 11.86 -16.41
C PRO A 201 11.75 11.30 -17.82
N GLU A 202 10.56 11.29 -18.43
CA GLU A 202 10.37 10.80 -19.80
C GLU A 202 11.22 11.60 -20.80
N GLY A 203 11.29 12.93 -20.63
CA GLY A 203 12.11 13.80 -21.47
C GLY A 203 13.61 13.68 -21.18
N ILE A 204 13.98 13.33 -19.95
CA ILE A 204 15.37 13.14 -19.53
C ILE A 204 15.93 11.79 -20.01
N PHE A 205 15.19 10.70 -19.83
CA PHE A 205 15.64 9.36 -20.15
C PHE A 205 15.38 8.95 -21.61
N TYR A 206 14.34 9.49 -22.24
CA TYR A 206 13.90 9.07 -23.58
C TYR A 206 13.78 10.23 -24.58
N GLY A 207 14.18 11.45 -24.21
CA GLY A 207 14.26 12.59 -25.12
C GLY A 207 15.62 12.78 -25.78
N ASP A 208 15.71 13.74 -26.71
CA ASP A 208 16.96 14.10 -27.42
C ASP A 208 17.94 14.95 -26.56
N GLY A 209 17.72 15.01 -25.24
CA GLY A 209 18.45 15.84 -24.28
C GLY A 209 19.84 15.28 -23.91
N GLY A 210 20.63 16.08 -23.18
CA GLY A 210 21.94 15.69 -22.67
C GLY A 210 21.87 14.53 -21.65
N THR A 211 23.02 13.92 -21.36
CA THR A 211 23.13 12.78 -20.45
C THR A 211 22.53 13.10 -19.07
N PRO A 212 21.59 12.30 -18.54
CA PRO A 212 21.04 12.48 -17.20
C PRO A 212 22.16 12.46 -16.16
N CYS A 213 22.13 13.40 -15.21
CA CYS A 213 23.01 13.34 -14.05
C CYS A 213 22.21 13.30 -12.73
N PRO A 214 22.73 12.62 -11.69
CA PRO A 214 22.10 12.63 -10.38
C PRO A 214 21.95 14.05 -9.83
N SER A 215 20.90 14.27 -9.04
CA SER A 215 20.71 15.53 -8.31
C SER A 215 21.96 15.91 -7.53
N ALA A 216 22.32 17.20 -7.56
CA ALA A 216 23.38 17.75 -6.71
C ALA A 216 23.01 17.72 -5.22
N ASN A 217 21.73 17.48 -4.87
CA ASN A 217 21.32 17.28 -3.49
C ASN A 217 21.75 15.90 -2.99
N ARG A 218 22.84 15.88 -2.21
CA ARG A 218 23.41 14.67 -1.59
C ARG A 218 22.45 13.88 -0.68
N ASN A 219 21.32 14.46 -0.30
CA ASN A 219 20.32 13.80 0.54
C ASN A 219 19.29 12.99 -0.27
N VAL A 220 19.39 13.02 -1.60
CA VAL A 220 18.45 12.36 -2.51
C VAL A 220 19.14 11.17 -3.15
N LEU A 221 18.47 10.02 -3.12
CA LEU A 221 18.97 8.77 -3.67
C LEU A 221 18.53 8.62 -5.14
N PRO A 222 19.28 7.85 -5.95
CA PRO A 222 18.85 7.43 -7.28
C PRO A 222 17.71 6.40 -7.18
N TYR A 223 16.57 6.86 -6.69
CA TYR A 223 15.41 6.06 -6.30
C TYR A 223 14.41 5.89 -7.45
N PHE A 224 13.79 4.71 -7.53
CA PHE A 224 12.73 4.42 -8.49
C PHE A 224 11.59 3.69 -7.79
N GLY A 225 10.36 4.13 -8.02
CA GLY A 225 9.17 3.31 -7.80
C GLY A 225 8.97 2.31 -8.96
N VAL A 226 7.91 1.52 -8.88
CA VAL A 226 7.60 0.52 -9.92
C VAL A 226 7.30 1.17 -11.28
N ASP A 227 6.57 2.29 -11.30
CA ASP A 227 6.28 3.06 -12.51
C ASP A 227 6.60 4.57 -12.36
N PRO A 228 7.88 4.97 -12.46
CA PRO A 228 8.31 6.36 -12.26
C PRO A 228 7.81 7.31 -13.36
N PHE A 229 7.22 6.79 -14.43
CA PHE A 229 6.74 7.56 -15.59
C PHE A 229 5.21 7.77 -15.58
N SER A 230 4.54 7.32 -14.52
CA SER A 230 3.11 7.55 -14.31
C SER A 230 2.87 8.65 -13.28
N ARG A 231 1.62 9.08 -13.15
CA ARG A 231 1.20 10.14 -12.21
C ARG A 231 0.31 9.60 -11.11
N VAL A 232 0.32 10.25 -9.97
CA VAL A 232 -0.54 9.93 -8.82
C VAL A 232 -1.42 11.13 -8.47
N ILE A 233 -2.68 10.86 -8.11
CA ILE A 233 -3.57 11.81 -7.43
C ILE A 233 -3.70 11.38 -5.96
N SER A 234 -3.56 12.34 -5.05
CA SER A 234 -3.77 12.11 -3.62
C SER A 234 -5.25 12.32 -3.29
N ILE A 235 -5.94 11.27 -2.84
CA ILE A 235 -7.29 11.37 -2.28
C ILE A 235 -7.19 11.14 -0.78
N ARG A 236 -7.10 12.24 -0.03
CA ARG A 236 -6.84 12.19 1.40
C ARG A 236 -8.11 11.92 2.19
N THR A 237 -8.07 10.89 3.03
CA THR A 237 -9.14 10.39 3.88
C THR A 237 -8.61 10.15 5.30
N SER A 238 -9.48 10.21 6.32
CA SER A 238 -9.12 9.99 7.72
C SER A 238 -9.17 8.50 8.08
N PHE A 239 -8.95 8.16 9.35
CA PHE A 239 -9.20 6.80 9.87
C PHE A 239 -10.57 6.69 10.57
N GLU A 240 -11.41 7.73 10.47
CA GLU A 240 -12.73 7.75 11.09
C GLU A 240 -13.70 6.86 10.33
N ASP A 241 -14.80 6.48 10.99
CA ASP A 241 -15.87 5.65 10.43
C ASP A 241 -16.86 6.44 9.56
N ASP A 242 -16.43 7.59 9.01
CA ASP A 242 -17.23 8.40 8.08
C ASP A 242 -17.29 7.74 6.69
N VAL A 243 -18.31 6.90 6.52
CA VAL A 243 -18.60 6.21 5.26
C VAL A 243 -18.83 7.15 4.07
N LEU A 244 -19.36 8.36 4.28
CA LEU A 244 -19.60 9.30 3.17
C LEU A 244 -18.28 9.81 2.59
N GLN A 245 -17.26 9.98 3.43
CA GLN A 245 -15.91 10.31 2.97
C GLN A 245 -15.37 9.25 2.01
N PHE A 246 -15.55 7.96 2.32
CA PHE A 246 -15.09 6.88 1.45
C PHE A 246 -15.92 6.77 0.18
N ILE A 247 -17.24 6.96 0.25
CA ILE A 247 -18.10 7.06 -0.95
C ILE A 247 -17.59 8.19 -1.86
N ALA A 248 -17.32 9.37 -1.30
CA ALA A 248 -16.79 10.50 -2.03
C ALA A 248 -15.42 10.21 -2.65
N ALA A 249 -14.54 9.50 -1.94
CA ALA A 249 -13.22 9.12 -2.44
C ALA A 249 -13.31 8.24 -3.70
N PHE A 250 -14.16 7.20 -3.68
CA PHE A 250 -14.37 6.32 -4.83
C PHE A 250 -15.09 7.03 -5.99
N LEU A 251 -16.10 7.85 -5.70
CA LEU A 251 -16.77 8.68 -6.72
C LEU A 251 -15.79 9.66 -7.36
N TYR A 252 -14.91 10.29 -6.57
CA TYR A 252 -13.91 11.22 -7.07
C TYR A 252 -12.87 10.52 -7.94
N ALA A 253 -12.34 9.38 -7.50
CA ALA A 253 -11.41 8.58 -8.31
C ALA A 253 -12.03 8.18 -9.67
N TYR A 254 -13.27 7.73 -9.65
CA TYR A 254 -14.02 7.40 -10.87
C TYR A 254 -14.25 8.64 -11.77
N HIS A 255 -14.66 9.76 -11.17
CA HIS A 255 -14.86 11.03 -11.87
C HIS A 255 -13.59 11.58 -12.52
N GLN A 256 -12.45 11.45 -11.82
CA GLN A 256 -11.13 11.81 -12.35
C GLN A 256 -10.68 10.88 -13.48
N ARG A 257 -11.42 9.80 -13.77
CA ARG A 257 -11.09 8.78 -14.76
C ARG A 257 -9.64 8.32 -14.55
N VAL A 258 -9.31 7.88 -13.34
CA VAL A 258 -8.01 7.25 -13.09
C VAL A 258 -7.93 5.87 -13.77
N ASP A 259 -6.72 5.37 -13.93
CA ASP A 259 -6.45 4.06 -14.54
C ASP A 259 -6.28 2.95 -13.50
N VAL A 260 -5.96 3.31 -12.25
CA VAL A 260 -5.80 2.42 -11.10
C VAL A 260 -6.24 3.13 -9.82
N ILE A 261 -6.89 2.41 -8.89
CA ILE A 261 -7.13 2.87 -7.52
C ILE A 261 -6.29 1.99 -6.58
N VAL A 262 -5.54 2.61 -5.67
CA VAL A 262 -4.76 1.93 -4.63
C VAL A 262 -5.29 2.32 -3.26
N MET A 263 -5.66 1.31 -2.48
CA MET A 263 -6.14 1.41 -1.11
C MET A 263 -5.21 0.58 -0.20
N PRO A 264 -4.08 1.15 0.25
CA PRO A 264 -3.05 0.41 0.98
C PRO A 264 -3.42 0.19 2.46
N ARG A 265 -4.69 0.34 2.84
CA ARG A 265 -5.18 0.24 4.20
C ARG A 265 -6.63 -0.25 4.26
N GLY A 266 -7.04 -0.74 5.42
CA GLY A 266 -8.41 -1.18 5.65
C GLY A 266 -9.40 -0.04 5.85
N LEU A 267 -10.65 -0.27 5.47
CA LEU A 267 -11.78 0.60 5.80
C LEU A 267 -12.37 0.19 7.17
N PRO A 268 -12.75 1.16 8.03
CA PRO A 268 -13.26 0.88 9.37
C PRO A 268 -14.76 0.50 9.39
N ASP A 269 -15.19 -0.43 8.52
CA ASP A 269 -16.58 -0.91 8.51
C ASP A 269 -16.88 -1.76 9.76
N PRO A 270 -17.82 -1.36 10.63
CA PRO A 270 -18.08 -2.04 11.91
C PRO A 270 -18.62 -3.47 11.76
N LYS A 271 -19.16 -3.84 10.58
CA LYS A 271 -19.66 -5.19 10.30
C LYS A 271 -18.69 -5.99 9.43
N ARG A 272 -18.21 -5.40 8.34
CA ARG A 272 -17.42 -6.10 7.30
C ARG A 272 -15.95 -6.21 7.66
N SER A 273 -15.42 -5.33 8.52
CA SER A 273 -14.04 -5.40 9.00
C SER A 273 -13.87 -6.27 10.25
N ARG A 274 -14.95 -6.90 10.73
CA ARG A 274 -14.91 -7.75 11.92
C ARG A 274 -14.21 -9.08 11.59
N VAL A 275 -13.08 -9.33 12.24
CA VAL A 275 -12.40 -10.64 12.21
C VAL A 275 -13.29 -11.69 12.85
N ILE A 276 -13.51 -12.81 12.16
CA ILE A 276 -14.28 -13.94 12.68
C ILE A 276 -13.35 -14.86 13.47
N PRO A 277 -13.58 -15.09 14.77
CA PRO A 277 -12.72 -15.98 15.55
C PRO A 277 -12.76 -17.42 15.01
N LYS A 278 -11.58 -18.05 14.90
CA LYS A 278 -11.46 -19.47 14.54
C LYS A 278 -12.16 -20.37 15.58
N ASN A 279 -12.66 -21.52 15.14
CA ASN A 279 -13.42 -22.45 16.00
C ASN A 279 -12.63 -22.92 17.22
N GLU A 280 -11.31 -23.09 17.09
CA GLU A 280 -10.42 -23.49 18.18
C GLU A 280 -10.35 -22.43 19.28
N LEU A 281 -10.38 -21.15 18.91
CA LEU A 281 -10.40 -20.02 19.84
C LEU A 281 -11.81 -19.73 20.37
N LYS A 282 -12.89 -20.23 19.74
CA LYS A 282 -14.26 -20.02 20.25
C LYS A 282 -14.42 -20.63 21.64
N ALA A 283 -13.84 -21.80 21.91
CA ALA A 283 -13.93 -22.42 23.24
C ALA A 283 -13.24 -21.57 24.33
N ASP A 284 -12.08 -21.00 24.02
CA ASP A 284 -11.34 -20.13 24.94
C ASP A 284 -11.98 -18.74 25.07
N LEU A 285 -12.53 -18.19 23.98
CA LEU A 285 -13.33 -16.96 23.99
C LEU A 285 -14.62 -17.12 24.79
N GLU A 286 -15.30 -18.26 24.70
CA GLU A 286 -16.48 -18.53 25.53
C GLU A 286 -16.09 -18.69 27.01
N ARG A 287 -14.95 -19.32 27.33
CA ARG A 287 -14.40 -19.32 28.70
C ARG A 287 -14.08 -17.92 29.19
N TRP A 288 -13.43 -17.09 28.37
CA TRP A 288 -13.08 -15.72 28.71
C TRP A 288 -14.31 -14.82 28.85
N LYS A 289 -15.28 -14.92 27.93
CA LYS A 289 -16.59 -14.24 28.05
C LYS A 289 -17.31 -14.64 29.31
N ASN A 290 -17.29 -15.92 29.68
CA ASN A 290 -17.89 -16.38 30.93
C ASN A 290 -17.15 -15.80 32.15
N GLN A 291 -15.83 -15.64 32.10
CA GLN A 291 -15.04 -14.98 33.15
C GLN A 291 -15.30 -13.48 33.23
N VAL A 292 -15.35 -12.77 32.10
CA VAL A 292 -15.64 -11.33 32.03
C VAL A 292 -17.09 -11.05 32.41
N ALA A 293 -18.03 -11.90 32.01
CA ALA A 293 -19.41 -11.83 32.46
C ALA A 293 -19.48 -12.06 33.97
N ALA A 294 -18.76 -13.04 34.53
CA ALA A 294 -18.70 -13.26 35.97
C ALA A 294 -18.07 -12.06 36.72
N ASP A 295 -17.02 -11.43 36.18
CA ASP A 295 -16.41 -10.21 36.73
C ASP A 295 -17.34 -9.00 36.61
N LEU A 296 -18.06 -8.85 35.50
CA LEU A 296 -19.06 -7.80 35.29
C LEU A 296 -20.27 -7.99 36.22
N PHE A 297 -20.76 -9.21 36.40
CA PHE A 297 -21.81 -9.52 37.38
C PHE A 297 -21.33 -9.29 38.82
N ALA A 298 -20.06 -9.58 39.14
CA ALA A 298 -19.47 -9.24 40.43
C ALA A 298 -19.41 -7.72 40.65
N ARG A 299 -19.05 -6.95 39.60
CA ARG A 299 -19.01 -5.46 39.65
C ARG A 299 -20.40 -4.83 39.70
N ILE A 300 -21.39 -5.37 38.97
CA ILE A 300 -22.79 -4.91 39.00
C ILE A 300 -23.41 -5.23 40.36
N SER A 301 -23.12 -6.40 40.95
CA SER A 301 -23.53 -6.75 42.32
C SER A 301 -22.92 -5.82 43.39
N LEU A 302 -21.81 -5.15 43.07
CA LEU A 302 -21.18 -4.10 43.88
C LEU A 302 -21.74 -2.69 43.61
N ALA A 303 -22.45 -2.49 42.50
CA ALA A 303 -22.88 -1.19 41.99
C ALA A 303 -24.40 -0.93 42.07
N GLU A 304 -25.17 -1.75 42.79
CA GLU A 304 -26.62 -1.56 42.99
C GLU A 304 -26.98 -0.35 43.87
N HIS A 305 -26.44 0.85 43.61
CA HIS A 305 -26.99 2.14 44.09
C HIS A 305 -26.60 3.26 43.12
N GLY A 306 -27.37 3.46 42.04
CA GLY A 306 -27.19 4.62 41.15
C GLY A 306 -28.13 4.63 39.95
N SER A 307 -28.81 5.77 39.75
CA SER A 307 -29.78 6.03 38.67
C SER A 307 -29.14 6.15 37.29
N ALA A 308 -29.81 5.62 36.27
CA ALA A 308 -29.39 5.66 34.88
C ALA A 308 -29.29 7.10 34.32
N GLU A 309 -28.10 7.51 33.92
CA GLU A 309 -27.87 8.66 33.05
C GLU A 309 -28.19 8.28 31.59
N LEU A 310 -28.86 9.19 30.88
CA LEU A 310 -29.09 9.10 29.44
C LEU A 310 -27.76 9.35 28.70
N GLU A 311 -27.25 8.35 27.98
CA GLU A 311 -26.08 8.51 27.12
C GLU A 311 -26.39 9.40 25.90
N PRO A 312 -25.69 10.54 25.71
CA PRO A 312 -25.88 11.42 24.56
C PRO A 312 -25.50 10.80 23.21
N LYS A 313 -24.87 9.61 23.21
CA LYS A 313 -24.42 8.87 22.03
C LYS A 313 -25.27 7.64 21.69
N ALA A 314 -26.40 7.44 22.37
CA ALA A 314 -27.28 6.32 22.06
C ALA A 314 -27.80 6.44 20.61
N ALA A 315 -27.64 5.36 19.84
CA ALA A 315 -28.09 5.29 18.45
C ALA A 315 -29.57 5.68 18.34
N GLN A 316 -29.87 6.68 17.51
CA GLN A 316 -31.25 7.09 17.27
C GLN A 316 -32.02 5.94 16.61
N LYS A 317 -33.18 5.59 17.18
CA LYS A 317 -34.13 4.63 16.59
C LYS A 317 -34.56 5.15 15.21
N GLY A 318 -34.01 4.57 14.13
CA GLY A 318 -34.43 4.84 12.76
C GLY A 318 -33.32 5.03 11.73
N SER A 319 -32.07 5.32 12.13
CA SER A 319 -30.95 5.26 11.19
C SER A 319 -30.49 3.81 11.05
N ASN A 320 -30.41 3.29 9.82
CA ASN A 320 -29.67 2.06 9.56
C ASN A 320 -28.22 2.44 9.24
N PRO A 321 -27.29 2.47 10.22
CA PRO A 321 -25.92 2.91 9.98
C PRO A 321 -25.19 2.05 8.94
N ASP A 322 -25.67 0.83 8.67
CA ASP A 322 -25.11 -0.08 7.67
C ASP A 322 -25.53 0.25 6.23
N ARG A 323 -26.56 1.08 6.02
CA ARG A 323 -27.06 1.37 4.66
C ARG A 323 -25.98 1.97 3.77
N ALA A 324 -25.31 3.01 4.26
CA ALA A 324 -24.25 3.67 3.50
C ALA A 324 -23.02 2.77 3.32
N TRP A 325 -22.70 1.91 4.31
CA TRP A 325 -21.63 0.91 4.18
C TRP A 325 -21.96 -0.17 3.13
N HIS A 326 -23.22 -0.59 3.07
CA HIS A 326 -23.71 -1.48 2.01
C HIS A 326 -23.59 -0.84 0.63
N ILE A 327 -23.97 0.43 0.50
CA ILE A 327 -23.83 1.19 -0.75
C ILE A 327 -22.37 1.33 -1.15
N LEU A 328 -21.49 1.68 -0.21
CA LEU A 328 -20.04 1.75 -0.46
C LEU A 328 -19.50 0.42 -0.97
N LYS A 329 -19.88 -0.70 -0.35
CA LYS A 329 -19.49 -2.04 -0.83
C LYS A 329 -19.86 -2.23 -2.30
N GLN A 330 -21.12 -1.98 -2.67
CA GLN A 330 -21.57 -2.17 -4.05
C GLN A 330 -20.90 -1.20 -5.02
N LEU A 331 -20.65 0.03 -4.59
CA LEU A 331 -19.94 1.04 -5.37
C LEU A 331 -18.50 0.60 -5.67
N ILE A 332 -17.78 0.07 -4.67
CA ILE A 332 -16.41 -0.45 -4.85
C ILE A 332 -16.41 -1.58 -5.88
N VAL A 333 -17.32 -2.55 -5.76
CA VAL A 333 -17.42 -3.66 -6.72
C VAL A 333 -17.75 -3.14 -8.12
N ALA A 334 -18.74 -2.26 -8.26
CA ALA A 334 -19.13 -1.68 -9.55
C ALA A 334 -17.97 -0.93 -10.23
N ILE A 335 -17.28 -0.05 -9.50
CA ILE A 335 -16.10 0.68 -10.01
C ILE A 335 -15.00 -0.30 -10.41
N SER A 336 -14.81 -1.38 -9.64
CA SER A 336 -13.76 -2.36 -9.91
C SER A 336 -13.90 -3.05 -11.27
N HIS A 337 -15.12 -3.15 -11.84
CA HIS A 337 -15.29 -3.69 -13.18
C HIS A 337 -14.71 -2.76 -14.27
N HIS A 338 -14.51 -1.48 -13.98
CA HIS A 338 -13.97 -0.50 -14.91
C HIS A 338 -12.52 -0.14 -14.60
N ILE A 339 -12.17 -0.01 -13.32
CA ILE A 339 -10.86 0.45 -12.85
C ILE A 339 -10.33 -0.59 -11.86
N PRO A 340 -9.13 -1.17 -12.04
CA PRO A 340 -8.57 -2.09 -11.05
C PRO A 340 -8.40 -1.38 -9.69
N ILE A 341 -8.81 -2.07 -8.62
CA ILE A 341 -8.71 -1.58 -7.24
C ILE A 341 -7.76 -2.50 -6.47
N VAL A 342 -6.59 -1.99 -6.11
CA VAL A 342 -5.55 -2.73 -5.39
C VAL A 342 -5.70 -2.48 -3.89
N CYS A 343 -5.78 -3.55 -3.10
CA CYS A 343 -6.05 -3.48 -1.66
C CYS A 343 -5.03 -4.30 -0.87
N ALA A 344 -4.52 -3.73 0.22
CA ALA A 344 -3.69 -4.44 1.19
C ALA A 344 -4.50 -5.55 1.90
N ALA A 345 -3.93 -6.75 2.01
CA ALA A 345 -4.59 -7.90 2.64
C ALA A 345 -4.80 -7.74 4.15
N GLY A 346 -3.94 -6.98 4.84
CA GLY A 346 -3.95 -6.75 6.28
C GLY A 346 -2.69 -7.23 6.99
N ASN A 347 -2.44 -6.66 8.17
CA ASN A 347 -1.19 -6.84 8.93
C ASN A 347 -1.41 -7.53 10.29
N SER A 348 -2.35 -8.46 10.39
CA SER A 348 -2.69 -9.16 11.63
C SER A 348 -2.20 -10.61 11.68
N GLY A 349 -1.59 -11.10 10.61
CA GLY A 349 -1.16 -12.50 10.46
C GLY A 349 -2.34 -13.47 10.39
N GLU A 350 -3.54 -12.99 10.10
CA GLU A 350 -4.79 -13.76 10.15
C GLU A 350 -5.08 -14.43 8.80
N SER A 351 -5.68 -15.62 8.84
CA SER A 351 -6.14 -16.33 7.63
C SER A 351 -7.46 -15.76 7.07
N GLN A 352 -7.62 -14.43 7.16
CA GLN A 352 -8.78 -13.64 6.71
C GLN A 352 -8.31 -12.28 6.21
N LEU A 353 -8.79 -11.85 5.05
CA LEU A 353 -8.46 -10.55 4.47
C LEU A 353 -9.26 -9.42 5.13
N ILE A 354 -8.65 -8.23 5.25
CA ILE A 354 -9.35 -7.04 5.73
C ILE A 354 -10.30 -6.48 4.65
N TYR A 355 -11.27 -5.66 5.07
CA TYR A 355 -12.12 -4.91 4.15
C TYR A 355 -11.38 -3.66 3.65
N PRO A 356 -11.33 -3.36 2.33
CA PRO A 356 -12.11 -3.97 1.25
C PRO A 356 -11.41 -5.09 0.47
N ALA A 357 -10.20 -5.52 0.83
CA ALA A 357 -9.51 -6.62 0.15
C ALA A 357 -10.34 -7.92 0.12
N SER A 358 -11.13 -8.20 1.17
CA SER A 358 -12.07 -9.33 1.23
C SER A 358 -13.23 -9.27 0.22
N LEU A 359 -13.37 -8.19 -0.56
CA LEU A 359 -14.30 -8.12 -1.68
C LEU A 359 -13.75 -8.70 -2.98
N ALA A 360 -12.46 -9.05 -3.03
CA ALA A 360 -11.86 -9.66 -4.21
C ALA A 360 -12.57 -10.97 -4.58
N ALA A 361 -13.03 -11.04 -5.83
CA ALA A 361 -13.67 -12.22 -6.41
C ALA A 361 -13.27 -12.35 -7.89
N ASP A 362 -13.45 -13.53 -8.48
CA ASP A 362 -12.98 -13.83 -9.85
C ASP A 362 -13.65 -12.96 -10.92
N ASP A 363 -14.85 -12.45 -10.67
CA ASP A 363 -15.64 -11.67 -11.61
C ASP A 363 -15.42 -10.16 -11.54
N ASN A 364 -14.62 -9.67 -10.58
CA ASN A 364 -14.41 -8.24 -10.34
C ASN A 364 -12.92 -7.83 -10.42
N GLY A 365 -12.66 -6.53 -10.52
CA GLY A 365 -11.30 -5.99 -10.66
C GLY A 365 -10.62 -5.65 -9.33
N ILE A 366 -11.05 -6.22 -8.22
CA ILE A 366 -10.44 -5.99 -6.90
C ILE A 366 -9.28 -6.99 -6.72
N ILE A 367 -8.11 -6.46 -6.38
CA ILE A 367 -6.85 -7.20 -6.25
C ILE A 367 -6.41 -7.14 -4.78
N ALA A 368 -6.53 -8.24 -4.06
CA ALA A 368 -6.04 -8.37 -2.69
C ALA A 368 -4.57 -8.79 -2.69
N VAL A 369 -3.73 -8.03 -1.98
CA VAL A 369 -2.27 -8.18 -2.02
C VAL A 369 -1.72 -8.52 -0.64
N GLY A 370 -1.10 -9.69 -0.54
CA GLY A 370 -0.34 -10.13 0.63
C GLY A 370 1.13 -9.75 0.51
N ALA A 371 1.88 -9.94 1.60
CA ALA A 371 3.29 -9.62 1.69
C ALA A 371 4.15 -10.87 1.85
N VAL A 372 5.27 -10.91 1.12
CA VAL A 372 6.30 -11.96 1.22
C VAL A 372 7.67 -11.34 1.45
N THR A 373 8.54 -12.11 2.09
CA THR A 373 9.92 -11.71 2.36
C THR A 373 10.87 -12.26 1.31
N VAL A 374 12.09 -11.74 1.28
CA VAL A 374 13.19 -12.31 0.47
C VAL A 374 13.48 -13.79 0.81
N GLU A 375 13.03 -14.26 1.98
CA GLU A 375 13.22 -15.65 2.40
C GLU A 375 12.25 -16.62 1.69
N GLY A 376 11.35 -16.13 0.83
CA GLY A 376 10.34 -16.96 0.18
C GLY A 376 9.19 -17.37 1.12
N TYR A 377 9.08 -16.75 2.30
CA TYR A 377 7.96 -16.93 3.21
C TYR A 377 7.02 -15.73 3.13
N ARG A 378 5.76 -15.96 3.52
CA ARG A 378 4.84 -14.87 3.87
C ARG A 378 5.47 -14.03 5.00
N SER A 379 5.37 -12.71 4.93
CA SER A 379 5.75 -11.84 6.05
C SER A 379 4.91 -12.18 7.28
N GLY A 380 5.52 -12.23 8.48
CA GLY A 380 4.85 -12.75 9.68
C GLY A 380 3.48 -12.11 9.96
N TYR A 381 3.35 -10.81 9.70
CA TYR A 381 2.10 -10.05 9.87
C TYR A 381 1.09 -10.19 8.72
N SER A 382 1.44 -10.73 7.55
CA SER A 382 0.57 -10.64 6.38
C SER A 382 -0.67 -11.50 6.57
N ASN A 383 -1.85 -10.92 6.41
CA ASN A 383 -3.07 -11.71 6.28
C ASN A 383 -3.04 -12.50 4.95
N TYR A 384 -3.76 -13.62 4.93
CA TYR A 384 -3.83 -14.55 3.80
C TYR A 384 -5.19 -15.28 3.81
N GLY A 385 -5.41 -16.19 2.86
CA GLY A 385 -6.61 -17.02 2.79
C GLY A 385 -7.46 -16.78 1.55
N GLU A 386 -8.73 -17.19 1.64
CA GLU A 386 -9.68 -17.09 0.53
C GLU A 386 -9.83 -15.65 0.02
N GLY A 387 -9.80 -15.49 -1.30
CA GLY A 387 -9.88 -14.19 -1.98
C GLY A 387 -8.53 -13.48 -2.18
N LEU A 388 -7.41 -14.02 -1.66
CA LEU A 388 -6.09 -13.44 -1.89
C LEU A 388 -5.72 -13.55 -3.38
N THR A 389 -5.38 -12.43 -4.02
CA THR A 389 -5.10 -12.41 -5.46
C THR A 389 -3.63 -12.70 -5.74
N VAL A 390 -2.71 -11.95 -5.14
CA VAL A 390 -1.27 -12.08 -5.36
C VAL A 390 -0.51 -11.70 -4.10
N VAL A 391 0.79 -11.93 -4.10
CA VAL A 391 1.73 -11.42 -3.08
C VAL A 391 2.80 -10.55 -3.71
N SER A 392 3.37 -9.64 -2.94
CA SER A 392 4.47 -8.77 -3.39
C SER A 392 5.52 -8.63 -2.28
N PRO A 393 6.78 -8.31 -2.61
CA PRO A 393 7.85 -8.21 -1.62
C PRO A 393 7.55 -7.17 -0.54
N SER A 394 7.98 -7.44 0.70
CA SER A 394 7.88 -6.52 1.84
C SER A 394 8.93 -6.85 2.91
N ASP A 395 8.88 -6.13 4.03
CA ASP A 395 9.59 -6.48 5.28
C ASP A 395 8.96 -7.69 5.99
N ASP A 396 9.50 -8.03 7.16
CA ASP A 396 9.04 -9.14 7.97
C ASP A 396 8.51 -8.70 9.34
N GLY A 397 7.79 -9.60 10.01
CA GLY A 397 7.35 -9.44 11.39
C GLY A 397 7.72 -10.66 12.20
N GLU A 398 8.16 -10.45 13.44
CA GLU A 398 8.40 -11.55 14.37
C GLU A 398 7.11 -12.34 14.61
N VAL A 399 7.25 -13.66 14.70
CA VAL A 399 6.15 -14.58 15.03
C VAL A 399 6.60 -15.45 16.20
N PHE A 400 5.83 -15.36 17.28
CA PHE A 400 5.98 -16.23 18.44
C PHE A 400 4.63 -16.82 18.82
N ASN A 401 4.34 -18.01 18.30
CA ASN A 401 3.10 -18.72 18.59
C ASN A 401 3.35 -20.23 18.69
N ARG A 402 2.31 -21.02 18.99
CA ARG A 402 2.43 -22.48 19.15
C ARG A 402 2.78 -23.24 17.87
N HIS A 403 2.76 -22.59 16.71
CA HIS A 403 2.95 -23.20 15.40
C HIS A 403 4.33 -22.91 14.81
N GLN A 404 4.90 -21.73 15.09
CA GLN A 404 6.21 -21.35 14.59
C GLN A 404 6.95 -20.36 15.49
N LEU A 405 8.28 -20.34 15.33
CA LEU A 405 9.19 -19.36 15.89
C LEU A 405 9.93 -18.64 14.75
N ARG A 406 9.72 -17.31 14.65
CA ARG A 406 10.44 -16.42 13.73
C ARG A 406 10.81 -15.16 14.51
N ILE A 407 12.10 -14.97 14.77
CA ILE A 407 12.58 -13.93 15.68
C ILE A 407 13.75 -13.16 15.06
N ASP A 408 13.77 -11.86 15.29
CA ASP A 408 14.91 -11.01 14.98
C ASP A 408 16.02 -11.29 16.01
N ARG A 409 16.95 -12.18 15.66
CA ARG A 409 18.08 -12.52 16.53
C ARG A 409 19.14 -11.42 16.61
N LEU A 410 19.09 -10.41 15.74
CA LEU A 410 19.96 -9.24 15.78
C LEU A 410 19.45 -8.18 16.76
N SER A 411 18.18 -8.26 17.16
CA SER A 411 17.62 -7.41 18.19
C SER A 411 18.41 -7.54 19.50
N PRO A 412 18.80 -6.43 20.15
CA PRO A 412 19.49 -6.48 21.44
C PRO A 412 18.63 -7.09 22.56
N PHE A 413 17.32 -7.24 22.33
CA PHE A 413 16.38 -7.89 23.25
C PHE A 413 16.27 -9.40 23.01
N ALA A 414 16.72 -9.93 21.87
CA ALA A 414 16.60 -11.35 21.54
C ALA A 414 17.30 -12.25 22.56
N ALA A 415 18.47 -11.84 23.06
CA ALA A 415 19.24 -12.57 24.06
C ALA A 415 18.59 -12.63 25.46
N GLN A 416 17.53 -11.86 25.70
CA GLN A 416 16.84 -11.80 27.00
C GLN A 416 15.78 -12.89 27.18
N HIS A 417 15.51 -13.67 26.13
CA HIS A 417 14.45 -14.66 26.10
C HIS A 417 15.01 -16.05 25.74
N ASP A 418 14.61 -17.08 26.49
CA ASP A 418 14.91 -18.48 26.18
C ASP A 418 13.79 -19.08 25.32
N TYR A 419 14.06 -19.21 24.03
CA TYR A 419 13.12 -19.76 23.06
C TYR A 419 13.28 -21.28 22.84
N GLN A 420 14.36 -21.89 23.36
CA GLN A 420 14.67 -23.31 23.11
C GLN A 420 13.71 -24.25 23.82
N ALA A 421 13.05 -23.78 24.89
CA ALA A 421 12.14 -24.59 25.70
C ALA A 421 10.89 -25.09 24.95
N PHE A 422 10.53 -24.50 23.81
CA PHE A 422 9.24 -24.75 23.16
C PHE A 422 9.29 -25.80 22.03
N GLY A 423 10.47 -26.15 21.52
CA GLY A 423 10.62 -27.16 20.45
C GLY A 423 9.80 -26.88 19.18
N LEU A 424 9.60 -25.59 18.86
CA LEU A 424 8.78 -25.11 17.75
C LEU A 424 9.54 -25.20 16.42
N ARG A 425 8.81 -25.23 15.31
CA ARG A 425 9.41 -25.09 13.97
C ARG A 425 9.95 -23.67 13.80
N GLU A 426 11.22 -23.56 13.43
CA GLU A 426 11.90 -22.26 13.26
C GLU A 426 11.92 -21.85 11.79
N TYR A 427 11.63 -20.58 11.54
CA TYR A 427 11.79 -19.93 10.23
C TYR A 427 12.75 -18.73 10.36
N PRO A 428 13.58 -18.46 9.34
CA PRO A 428 14.46 -17.30 9.32
C PRO A 428 13.64 -16.01 9.30
N TYR A 429 14.04 -15.05 10.13
CA TYR A 429 13.54 -13.69 10.07
C TYR A 429 14.25 -12.93 8.97
N SER A 430 13.51 -12.25 8.10
CA SER A 430 14.12 -11.40 7.07
C SER A 430 14.44 -10.01 7.60
N HIS A 431 15.68 -9.58 7.41
CA HIS A 431 16.13 -8.21 7.71
C HIS A 431 15.99 -7.25 6.52
N PHE A 432 15.42 -7.71 5.41
CA PHE A 432 15.17 -6.86 4.25
C PHE A 432 13.93 -6.02 4.52
N SER A 433 13.95 -4.78 4.05
CA SER A 433 12.78 -3.89 4.12
C SER A 433 12.66 -3.13 2.81
N LEU A 434 11.51 -2.52 2.57
CA LEU A 434 11.32 -1.67 1.41
C LEU A 434 11.93 -0.31 1.73
N LEU A 435 12.96 0.12 0.99
CA LEU A 435 13.32 1.53 0.99
C LEU A 435 12.25 2.29 0.20
N THR A 436 11.72 3.37 0.76
CA THR A 436 10.79 4.27 0.04
C THR A 436 10.90 5.70 0.54
N THR A 437 10.20 6.62 -0.12
CA THR A 437 10.11 8.05 0.20
C THR A 437 9.42 8.29 1.55
N ASP A 438 9.83 9.32 2.29
CA ASP A 438 9.27 9.67 3.60
C ASP A 438 9.16 11.20 3.79
N LEU A 439 8.48 11.63 4.85
CA LEU A 439 8.52 13.03 5.28
C LEU A 439 9.87 13.33 5.92
N ALA A 440 10.50 14.42 5.49
CA ALA A 440 11.69 14.92 6.17
C ALA A 440 11.35 15.44 7.59
N GLY A 441 12.22 15.17 8.57
CA GLY A 441 12.07 15.68 9.94
C GLY A 441 11.31 14.73 10.89
N ALA A 442 10.72 15.28 11.95
CA ALA A 442 10.06 14.51 13.02
C ALA A 442 8.77 13.78 12.64
N PHE A 443 8.17 14.10 11.50
CA PHE A 443 6.87 13.58 11.08
C PHE A 443 6.97 12.33 10.19
N GLY A 444 8.17 12.02 9.68
CA GLY A 444 8.43 10.78 8.96
C GLY A 444 8.48 9.57 9.89
N TYR A 445 8.45 8.38 9.27
CA TYR A 445 8.76 7.13 9.96
C TYR A 445 10.20 7.12 10.46
N ASN A 446 11.14 7.56 9.63
CA ASN A 446 12.54 7.69 10.02
C ASN A 446 12.80 9.08 10.61
N ARG A 447 12.40 9.23 11.88
CA ARG A 447 12.68 10.45 12.65
C ARG A 447 14.20 10.64 12.71
N GLY A 448 14.70 11.73 12.15
CA GLY A 448 16.13 12.01 12.24
C GLY A 448 16.60 12.30 13.67
N ALA A 449 17.89 12.59 13.82
CA ALA A 449 18.47 12.86 15.13
C ALA A 449 18.26 14.30 15.58
N ASP A 450 18.11 14.49 16.90
CA ASP A 450 18.13 15.82 17.52
C ASP A 450 19.48 16.53 17.25
N PRO A 451 19.50 17.86 17.07
CA PRO A 451 18.35 18.78 17.13
C PRO A 451 17.57 18.89 15.81
N TRP A 452 18.02 18.22 14.74
CA TRP A 452 17.54 18.47 13.39
C TRP A 452 16.11 17.94 13.15
N SER A 453 15.74 16.84 13.80
CA SER A 453 14.35 16.32 13.89
C SER A 453 13.35 17.36 14.41
N SER A 454 13.78 18.29 15.27
CA SER A 454 12.90 19.32 15.85
C SER A 454 12.55 20.44 14.87
N ILE A 455 13.18 20.46 13.68
CA ILE A 455 12.88 21.45 12.64
C ILE A 455 11.61 21.00 11.91
N VAL A 456 10.51 21.73 12.14
CA VAL A 456 9.31 21.60 11.32
C VAL A 456 9.67 22.04 9.89
N PRO A 457 9.44 21.20 8.87
CA PRO A 457 9.79 21.54 7.49
C PRO A 457 8.83 22.63 6.97
N PHE A 458 9.15 23.90 7.23
CA PHE A 458 8.44 25.02 6.59
C PHE A 458 8.98 25.18 5.16
N GLY A 459 8.30 24.59 4.17
CA GLY A 459 8.63 24.72 2.75
C GLY A 459 9.61 23.66 2.26
N ALA A 460 10.41 24.01 1.22
CA ALA A 460 11.40 23.13 0.60
C ALA A 460 12.55 22.78 1.55
N ASN A 461 12.30 21.89 2.51
CA ASN A 461 13.33 21.31 3.37
C ASN A 461 14.27 20.49 2.48
N PRO A 462 15.59 20.76 2.42
CA PRO A 462 16.54 20.02 1.59
C PRO A 462 16.90 18.63 2.13
N GLY A 463 16.17 18.10 3.11
CA GLY A 463 16.43 16.82 3.79
C GLY A 463 17.18 16.97 5.11
N ILE A 464 17.10 18.13 5.75
CA ILE A 464 17.68 18.38 7.08
C ILE A 464 16.75 17.77 8.13
N GLY A 465 17.30 16.91 9.01
CA GLY A 465 16.59 16.45 10.22
C GLY A 465 15.87 15.11 10.18
N GLY A 466 16.11 14.33 9.14
CA GLY A 466 15.43 13.06 8.85
C GLY A 466 15.38 12.95 7.34
N GLY A 467 15.87 11.84 6.79
CA GLY A 467 16.05 11.69 5.36
C GLY A 467 14.73 11.72 4.60
N TYR A 468 14.80 11.95 3.30
CA TYR A 468 13.66 11.75 2.38
C TYR A 468 13.24 10.28 2.25
N TYR A 469 13.80 9.38 3.05
CA TYR A 469 13.61 7.94 2.90
C TYR A 469 13.54 7.23 4.25
N THR A 470 12.78 6.14 4.25
CA THR A 470 12.61 5.24 5.39
C THR A 470 12.63 3.80 4.94
N THR A 471 12.89 2.90 5.89
CA THR A 471 12.47 1.51 5.78
C THR A 471 10.96 1.45 5.99
N PHE A 472 10.27 0.75 5.10
CA PHE A 472 8.83 0.60 5.08
C PHE A 472 8.46 -0.86 4.80
N GLY A 473 7.19 -1.17 5.03
CA GLY A 473 6.72 -2.53 5.13
C GLY A 473 5.22 -2.66 5.12
N GLY A 474 4.75 -3.79 5.60
CA GLY A 474 3.33 -4.13 5.64
C GLY A 474 2.77 -4.56 4.28
N THR A 475 1.56 -5.12 4.32
CA THR A 475 0.75 -5.33 3.11
C THR A 475 0.42 -4.03 2.38
N SER A 476 0.55 -2.88 3.07
CA SER A 476 0.53 -1.54 2.49
C SER A 476 1.62 -1.38 1.41
N GLY A 477 2.89 -1.67 1.74
CA GLY A 477 4.01 -1.59 0.79
C GLY A 477 3.90 -2.60 -0.35
N ALA A 478 3.46 -3.82 -0.04
CA ALA A 478 3.18 -4.84 -1.06
C ALA A 478 2.08 -4.38 -2.05
N SER A 479 0.96 -3.85 -1.55
CA SER A 479 -0.14 -3.35 -2.37
C SER A 479 0.24 -2.12 -3.21
N ALA A 480 1.12 -1.25 -2.69
CA ALA A 480 1.63 -0.11 -3.43
C ALA A 480 2.45 -0.55 -4.65
N GLN A 481 3.33 -1.56 -4.49
CA GLN A 481 4.07 -2.12 -5.63
C GLN A 481 3.14 -2.69 -6.70
N VAL A 482 2.13 -3.48 -6.31
CA VAL A 482 1.12 -4.01 -7.25
C VAL A 482 0.29 -2.89 -7.91
N GLY A 483 0.02 -1.81 -7.18
CA GLY A 483 -0.55 -0.58 -7.75
C GLY A 483 0.32 0.01 -8.86
N GLY A 484 1.65 0.02 -8.67
CA GLY A 484 2.62 0.39 -9.69
C GLY A 484 2.67 -0.58 -10.87
N ILE A 485 2.56 -1.90 -10.63
CA ILE A 485 2.47 -2.91 -11.71
C ILE A 485 1.22 -2.67 -12.56
N CYS A 486 0.08 -2.42 -11.93
CA CYS A 486 -1.16 -2.07 -12.66
C CYS A 486 -0.98 -0.78 -13.48
N ALA A 487 -0.25 0.21 -12.95
CA ALA A 487 0.08 1.43 -13.69
C ALA A 487 0.98 1.15 -14.90
N LEU A 488 2.00 0.30 -14.76
CA LEU A 488 2.85 -0.15 -15.88
C LEU A 488 2.02 -0.83 -16.97
N MET A 489 1.11 -1.73 -16.59
CA MET A 489 0.23 -2.42 -17.54
C MET A 489 -0.67 -1.42 -18.30
N GLN A 490 -1.26 -0.46 -17.60
CA GLN A 490 -2.07 0.58 -18.24
C GLN A 490 -1.22 1.47 -19.16
N ARG A 491 0.00 1.85 -18.74
CA ARG A 491 0.95 2.62 -19.56
C ARG A 491 1.35 1.85 -20.82
N ALA A 492 1.70 0.57 -20.70
CA ALA A 492 2.01 -0.30 -21.84
C ALA A 492 0.83 -0.38 -22.82
N HIS A 493 -0.38 -0.59 -22.31
CA HIS A 493 -1.59 -0.64 -23.12
C HIS A 493 -1.84 0.67 -23.88
N LYS A 494 -1.67 1.82 -23.21
CA LYS A 494 -1.79 3.14 -23.81
C LYS A 494 -0.73 3.41 -24.87
N SER A 495 0.52 3.00 -24.62
CA SER A 495 1.61 3.17 -25.59
C SER A 495 1.33 2.45 -26.91
N GLN A 496 0.62 1.31 -26.88
CA GLN A 496 0.23 0.57 -28.08
C GLN A 496 -1.10 1.03 -28.69
N ASN A 497 -2.08 1.40 -27.87
CA ASN A 497 -3.47 1.60 -28.31
C ASN A 497 -3.94 3.08 -28.28
N GLY A 498 -3.08 4.00 -27.85
CA GLY A 498 -3.35 5.43 -27.71
C GLY A 498 -3.59 5.86 -26.26
N GLY A 499 -3.31 7.14 -25.97
CA GLY A 499 -3.31 7.68 -24.59
C GLY A 499 -4.64 7.59 -23.82
N ASP A 500 -5.77 7.47 -24.51
CA ASP A 500 -7.09 7.31 -23.91
C ASP A 500 -7.51 5.85 -23.70
N ALA A 501 -6.75 4.88 -24.23
CA ALA A 501 -7.03 3.46 -24.10
C ALA A 501 -6.84 2.96 -22.65
N ARG A 502 -7.65 1.99 -22.24
CA ARG A 502 -7.65 1.47 -20.86
C ARG A 502 -8.06 0.01 -20.82
N LEU A 503 -7.33 -0.77 -20.03
CA LEU A 503 -7.77 -2.09 -19.60
C LEU A 503 -8.80 -1.94 -18.48
N SER A 504 -9.84 -2.78 -18.52
CA SER A 504 -10.81 -2.88 -17.43
C SER A 504 -10.16 -3.52 -16.20
N GLY A 505 -10.73 -3.31 -15.02
CA GLY A 505 -10.21 -3.92 -13.79
C GLY A 505 -10.12 -5.46 -13.86
N PRO A 506 -11.16 -6.18 -14.34
CA PRO A 506 -11.08 -7.63 -14.52
C PRO A 506 -10.01 -8.06 -15.54
N ALA A 507 -9.80 -7.27 -16.61
CA ALA A 507 -8.75 -7.58 -17.59
C ALA A 507 -7.35 -7.45 -16.97
N VAL A 508 -7.09 -6.36 -16.22
CA VAL A 508 -5.83 -6.18 -15.49
C VAL A 508 -5.62 -7.31 -14.49
N LYS A 509 -6.64 -7.62 -13.68
CA LYS A 509 -6.57 -8.72 -12.70
C LYS A 509 -6.30 -10.06 -13.37
N SER A 510 -6.97 -10.38 -14.48
CA SER A 510 -6.79 -11.64 -15.19
C SER A 510 -5.38 -11.79 -15.77
N ILE A 511 -4.80 -10.73 -16.33
CA ILE A 511 -3.42 -10.76 -16.83
C ILE A 511 -2.48 -10.97 -15.65
N LEU A 512 -2.63 -10.20 -14.57
CA LEU A 512 -1.81 -10.33 -13.37
C LEU A 512 -1.84 -11.75 -12.79
N GLN A 513 -3.02 -12.34 -12.65
CA GLN A 513 -3.19 -13.72 -12.18
C GLN A 513 -2.54 -14.75 -13.12
N ALA A 514 -2.65 -14.55 -14.43
CA ALA A 514 -2.09 -15.47 -15.42
C ALA A 514 -0.56 -15.43 -15.51
N THR A 515 0.05 -14.31 -15.12
CA THR A 515 1.51 -14.12 -15.15
C THR A 515 2.16 -14.23 -13.77
N SER A 516 1.38 -14.31 -12.69
CA SER A 516 1.91 -14.63 -11.36
C SER A 516 2.32 -16.09 -11.23
N ARG A 517 3.30 -16.35 -10.37
CA ARG A 517 3.93 -17.67 -10.22
C ARG A 517 4.08 -18.08 -8.76
N LEU A 518 3.61 -19.29 -8.46
CA LEU A 518 3.77 -19.92 -7.14
C LEU A 518 5.15 -20.54 -6.94
N ASP A 519 5.84 -20.88 -8.04
CA ASP A 519 7.20 -21.43 -8.03
C ASP A 519 8.29 -20.35 -8.11
N ALA A 520 7.91 -19.07 -8.07
CA ALA A 520 8.83 -17.94 -8.13
C ALA A 520 9.65 -17.81 -6.84
N THR A 521 10.88 -17.32 -7.01
CA THR A 521 11.77 -16.91 -5.92
C THR A 521 11.70 -15.40 -5.76
N VAL A 522 11.80 -14.91 -4.52
CA VAL A 522 11.81 -13.47 -4.24
C VAL A 522 13.25 -12.97 -4.26
N ALA A 523 13.80 -12.67 -5.45
CA ALA A 523 15.20 -12.26 -5.60
C ALA A 523 15.57 -11.06 -4.68
N PRO A 524 16.76 -11.03 -4.07
CA PRO A 524 17.90 -11.96 -4.18
C PRO A 524 17.74 -13.28 -3.41
N GLY A 525 16.55 -13.57 -2.91
CA GLY A 525 16.17 -14.85 -2.34
C GLY A 525 16.19 -15.98 -3.37
N ILE A 526 16.62 -17.17 -2.93
CA ILE A 526 16.70 -18.38 -3.78
C ILE A 526 15.67 -19.44 -3.41
N ARG A 527 14.92 -19.24 -2.32
CA ARG A 527 13.83 -20.13 -1.92
C ARG A 527 12.58 -19.74 -2.70
N ALA A 528 11.91 -20.72 -3.29
CA ALA A 528 10.59 -20.52 -3.86
C ALA A 528 9.59 -20.18 -2.75
N LEU A 529 8.42 -19.64 -3.13
CA LEU A 529 7.36 -19.41 -2.15
C LEU A 529 7.05 -20.70 -1.39
N THR A 530 7.15 -20.66 -0.06
CA THR A 530 6.99 -21.82 0.81
C THR A 530 5.95 -21.50 1.89
N PRO A 531 4.85 -22.26 2.01
CA PRO A 531 3.86 -22.07 3.08
C PRO A 531 4.46 -22.18 4.48
N ASP A 532 3.91 -21.42 5.42
CA ASP A 532 4.24 -21.48 6.83
C ASP A 532 3.00 -21.75 7.70
N CYS A 533 3.16 -22.46 8.82
CA CYS A 533 2.07 -22.66 9.78
C CYS A 533 1.92 -21.42 10.67
N MET A 534 0.80 -20.70 10.57
CA MET A 534 0.59 -19.47 11.33
C MET A 534 -0.53 -19.59 12.36
N ASN A 535 -1.68 -20.14 11.97
CA ASN A 535 -2.91 -20.05 12.75
C ASN A 535 -3.58 -21.39 13.04
N ALA A 536 -3.09 -22.51 12.49
CA ALA A 536 -3.58 -23.85 12.78
C ALA A 536 -2.48 -24.91 12.59
N ASP A 537 -2.62 -26.04 13.29
CA ASP A 537 -1.70 -27.17 13.12
C ASP A 537 -1.87 -27.80 11.73
N GLY A 538 -0.76 -27.99 11.01
CA GLY A 538 -0.77 -28.57 9.66
C GLY A 538 -1.36 -27.66 8.58
N GLU A 539 -1.49 -26.36 8.86
CA GLU A 539 -2.00 -25.38 7.89
C GLU A 539 -1.11 -25.32 6.63
N ASP A 540 0.19 -25.55 6.78
CA ASP A 540 1.19 -25.66 5.71
C ASP A 540 0.90 -26.77 4.68
N THR A 541 -0.03 -27.68 4.98
CA THR A 541 -0.51 -28.70 4.03
C THR A 541 -1.63 -28.22 3.10
N LEU A 542 -2.18 -27.02 3.33
CA LEU A 542 -3.15 -26.40 2.43
C LEU A 542 -2.49 -26.01 1.10
N GLU A 543 -3.32 -25.85 0.07
CA GLU A 543 -2.88 -25.39 -1.25
C GLU A 543 -2.08 -24.09 -1.14
N MET A 544 -0.96 -23.98 -1.87
CA MET A 544 -0.09 -22.79 -1.84
C MET A 544 -0.86 -21.50 -2.17
N SER A 545 -1.89 -21.60 -3.01
CA SER A 545 -2.74 -20.46 -3.37
C SER A 545 -3.53 -19.89 -2.20
N TYR A 546 -3.73 -20.66 -1.12
CA TYR A 546 -4.32 -20.16 0.12
C TYR A 546 -3.42 -19.11 0.80
N PHE A 547 -2.09 -19.28 0.66
CA PHE A 547 -1.09 -18.41 1.28
C PHE A 547 -0.63 -17.29 0.37
N PHE A 548 -0.59 -17.55 -0.94
CA PHE A 548 0.07 -16.68 -1.91
C PHE A 548 -0.84 -16.23 -3.06
N GLY A 549 -2.12 -16.63 -3.08
CA GLY A 549 -3.01 -16.37 -4.21
C GLY A 549 -2.49 -17.04 -5.49
N PHE A 550 -2.26 -16.26 -6.53
CA PHE A 550 -1.64 -16.71 -7.77
C PHE A 550 -0.10 -16.65 -7.72
N GLY A 551 0.48 -16.20 -6.60
CA GLY A 551 1.92 -16.12 -6.37
C GLY A 551 2.50 -14.73 -6.60
N LEU A 552 3.81 -14.67 -6.86
CA LEU A 552 4.56 -13.44 -7.10
C LEU A 552 4.34 -13.01 -8.57
N PRO A 553 3.98 -11.74 -8.85
CA PRO A 553 3.86 -11.23 -10.22
C PRO A 553 5.18 -11.30 -11.01
N ASP A 554 5.13 -11.87 -12.22
CA ASP A 554 6.16 -11.72 -13.25
C ASP A 554 5.82 -10.50 -14.11
N VAL A 555 6.44 -9.34 -13.80
CA VAL A 555 6.14 -8.09 -14.50
C VAL A 555 6.53 -8.14 -15.98
N PRO A 556 7.70 -8.66 -16.38
CA PRO A 556 8.01 -8.85 -17.80
C PRO A 556 6.94 -9.63 -18.57
N ALA A 557 6.45 -10.74 -18.01
CA ALA A 557 5.37 -11.52 -18.62
C ALA A 557 4.06 -10.73 -18.68
N ALA A 558 3.72 -9.96 -17.65
CA ALA A 558 2.52 -9.11 -17.64
C ALA A 558 2.57 -8.04 -18.73
N ILE A 559 3.71 -7.37 -18.89
CA ILE A 559 3.89 -6.34 -19.93
C ILE A 559 3.88 -6.96 -21.33
N ALA A 560 4.51 -8.12 -21.52
CA ALA A 560 4.45 -8.85 -22.78
C ALA A 560 3.00 -9.25 -23.14
N ALA A 561 2.21 -9.72 -22.16
CA ALA A 561 0.81 -10.06 -22.36
C ALA A 561 -0.06 -8.84 -22.76
N VAL A 562 0.26 -7.65 -22.24
CA VAL A 562 -0.43 -6.41 -22.61
C VAL A 562 -0.03 -5.91 -24.00
N LEU A 563 1.25 -6.03 -24.37
CA LEU A 563 1.78 -5.56 -25.65
C LEU A 563 1.51 -6.52 -26.82
N THR A 564 1.07 -7.75 -26.54
CA THR A 564 0.71 -8.72 -27.57
C THR A 564 -0.70 -8.39 -28.11
N PRO A 565 -0.86 -8.23 -29.45
CA PRO A 565 -2.10 -7.76 -30.06
C PRO A 565 -3.29 -8.73 -29.99
#